data_AF-U2LLE1-F1
#
_entry.id   AF-U2LLE1-F1
#
_cell.length_a   1.000
_cell.length_b   1.000
_cell.length_c   1.000
_cell.angle_alpha   90.00
_cell.angle_beta   90.00
_cell.angle_gamma   90.00
#
_symmetry.space_group_name_H-M   'P 1'
#
loop_
_entity.id
_entity.type
_entity.pdbx_description
1 polymer ?
#
loop_
_entity_poly.entity_id
_entity_poly.type
_entity_poly.pdbx_seq_one_letter_code
_entity_poly.pdbx_strand_id
1 'polypeptide(L)'
;MGKSVRLLPLFILCSASLFSQTDIDARTIAAMYGWDYVSVPKRETVRFPALLEGIWTGGDRYVFFVPENTAEKAAVKPTDIALILKTYYGWFYDRTAEPEDWASSPERFLCTATTKEAERLTVTAENLLNRPLRYDADGNAVPYDSGAWELVVKYNGKKRYETRIPVAVIGNELYLDFVLRNSSTDAITAGGTELDGYWQGVCRRESIRIAPYPRVSEIRSYYVSGGDMYALRFWETTMPYTDDLASFDDTDKTFSVAKHIVSNASVFTCVTGRSNRIRNTVKRPLDFGDYKLDETGTICVFGKPYMTKVVGKDSAPELMHIVAEANSRRKDPPPPLFPPSDLNWHWDLITLLEKDNALVQEVRLRQRAFAETKGEGGKIDALAASMYGTHLKLQEDALKISDEARKKIKAVR
;
A
#
# COMPACT_ATOMS: atom_id res chain seq x y z
N MET A 1 42.86 46.17 5.36
CA MET A 1 41.50 46.06 4.79
C MET A 1 41.35 44.69 4.16
N GLY A 2 40.59 43.80 4.78
CA GLY A 2 40.28 42.46 4.24
C GLY A 2 38.96 42.03 4.86
N LYS A 3 37.85 42.22 4.13
CA LYS A 3 36.50 41.92 4.61
C LYS A 3 36.11 40.52 4.17
N SER A 4 35.86 39.67 5.16
CA SER A 4 35.21 38.37 5.07
C SER A 4 33.74 38.54 4.65
N VAL A 5 33.31 37.86 3.60
CA VAL A 5 31.89 37.73 3.21
C VAL A 5 31.40 36.36 3.70
N ARG A 6 30.46 36.38 4.66
CA ARG A 6 29.70 35.19 5.10
C ARG A 6 28.42 35.09 4.27
N LEU A 7 28.18 33.93 3.66
CA LEU A 7 26.94 33.55 2.98
C LEU A 7 25.92 33.06 4.02
N LEU A 8 24.71 33.64 4.01
CA LEU A 8 23.53 33.18 4.74
C LEU A 8 22.83 32.04 3.97
N PRO A 9 22.22 31.04 4.64
CA PRO A 9 21.32 30.09 3.99
C PRO A 9 19.89 30.63 3.90
N LEU A 10 19.32 30.55 2.70
CA LEU A 10 17.94 30.93 2.38
C LEU A 10 16.99 29.78 2.75
N PHE A 11 16.14 29.96 3.76
CA PHE A 11 15.05 29.04 4.09
C PHE A 11 13.80 29.37 3.24
N ILE A 12 13.31 28.39 2.47
CA ILE A 12 12.02 28.48 1.75
C ILE A 12 10.98 27.71 2.56
N LEU A 13 9.97 28.43 3.05
CA LEU A 13 8.75 27.91 3.67
C LEU A 13 7.69 27.67 2.59
N CYS A 14 7.30 26.41 2.35
CA CYS A 14 6.10 26.09 1.58
C CYS A 14 4.91 25.92 2.53
N SER A 15 3.93 26.81 2.39
CA SER A 15 2.63 26.76 3.04
C SER A 15 1.72 25.72 2.36
N ALA A 16 1.11 24.82 3.14
CA ALA A 16 0.09 23.88 2.68
C ALA A 16 -1.30 24.50 2.87
N SER A 17 -2.06 24.66 1.78
CA SER A 17 -3.46 25.09 1.80
C SER A 17 -4.38 23.90 2.04
N LEU A 18 -5.14 23.97 3.13
CA LEU A 18 -6.31 23.14 3.44
C LEU A 18 -7.48 23.52 2.51
N PHE A 19 -8.03 22.57 1.75
CA PHE A 19 -9.31 22.72 1.07
C PHE A 19 -10.27 21.59 1.48
N SER A 20 -11.52 21.97 1.77
CA SER A 20 -12.64 21.11 2.15
C SER A 20 -13.23 20.36 0.94
N GLN A 21 -13.82 19.19 1.21
CA GLN A 21 -13.97 18.10 0.26
C GLN A 21 -15.43 17.64 0.19
N THR A 22 -16.06 17.73 -0.98
CA THR A 22 -17.20 16.88 -1.37
C THR A 22 -17.09 16.55 -2.88
N ASP A 23 -17.20 15.25 -3.20
CA ASP A 23 -17.45 14.62 -4.52
C ASP A 23 -16.45 14.70 -5.70
N ILE A 24 -15.14 14.73 -5.44
CA ILE A 24 -14.16 14.76 -6.54
C ILE A 24 -12.95 13.83 -6.30
N ASP A 25 -13.10 12.53 -6.57
CA ASP A 25 -12.00 11.56 -6.39
C ASP A 25 -11.46 10.90 -7.67
N ALA A 26 -12.12 11.00 -8.83
CA ALA A 26 -11.55 10.57 -10.12
C ALA A 26 -11.16 11.76 -11.01
N ARG A 27 -12.02 12.79 -11.07
CA ARG A 27 -11.80 14.01 -11.85
C ARG A 27 -10.62 14.83 -11.31
N THR A 28 -10.41 14.91 -10.00
CA THR A 28 -9.31 15.70 -9.41
C THR A 28 -7.95 15.11 -9.70
N ILE A 29 -7.83 13.77 -9.70
CA ILE A 29 -6.56 13.10 -9.97
C ILE A 29 -6.20 13.21 -11.46
N ALA A 30 -7.17 13.09 -12.37
CA ALA A 30 -6.96 13.34 -13.80
C ALA A 30 -6.67 14.82 -14.11
N ALA A 31 -7.38 15.74 -13.45
CA ALA A 31 -7.18 17.18 -13.60
C ALA A 31 -5.86 17.69 -13.00
N MET A 32 -5.34 17.05 -11.92
CA MET A 32 -4.04 17.38 -11.35
C MET A 32 -2.86 17.14 -12.31
N TYR A 33 -3.04 16.29 -13.32
CA TYR A 33 -2.00 15.96 -14.31
C TYR A 33 -2.35 16.37 -15.75
N GLY A 34 -3.50 17.00 -15.99
CA GLY A 34 -3.84 17.63 -17.28
C GLY A 34 -4.18 16.67 -18.43
N TRP A 35 -4.67 15.45 -18.17
CA TRP A 35 -4.98 14.46 -19.21
C TRP A 35 -6.47 14.09 -19.21
N ASP A 36 -7.04 13.93 -20.40
CA ASP A 36 -8.42 13.49 -20.61
C ASP A 36 -8.64 12.06 -20.07
N TYR A 37 -9.77 11.87 -19.40
CA TYR A 37 -10.15 10.59 -18.81
C TYR A 37 -10.45 9.54 -19.89
N VAL A 38 -9.78 8.39 -19.83
CA VAL A 38 -10.09 7.22 -20.66
C VAL A 38 -10.88 6.21 -19.85
N SER A 39 -12.00 5.75 -20.39
CA SER A 39 -12.72 4.61 -19.83
C SER A 39 -11.89 3.34 -19.96
N VAL A 40 -11.51 2.75 -18.83
CA VAL A 40 -10.86 1.44 -18.78
C VAL A 40 -11.92 0.36 -18.61
N PRO A 41 -11.84 -0.76 -19.36
CA PRO A 41 -12.78 -1.87 -19.18
C PRO A 41 -12.70 -2.38 -17.74
N LYS A 42 -13.88 -2.56 -17.13
CA LYS A 42 -13.97 -3.00 -15.75
C LYS A 42 -13.62 -4.49 -15.68
N ARG A 43 -12.60 -4.84 -14.91
CA ARG A 43 -12.29 -6.24 -14.59
C ARG A 43 -13.25 -6.77 -13.54
N GLU A 44 -13.54 -8.06 -13.64
CA GLU A 44 -14.34 -8.75 -12.63
C GLU A 44 -13.53 -8.86 -11.34
N THR A 45 -14.07 -8.26 -10.27
CA THR A 45 -13.56 -8.48 -8.92
C THR A 45 -13.99 -9.87 -8.47
N VAL A 46 -13.03 -10.74 -8.21
CA VAL A 46 -13.28 -12.10 -7.79
C VAL A 46 -13.25 -12.21 -6.27
N ARG A 47 -13.81 -13.30 -5.75
CA ARG A 47 -13.58 -13.69 -4.35
C ARG A 47 -12.08 -13.79 -4.09
N PHE A 48 -11.64 -13.39 -2.90
CA PHE A 48 -10.22 -13.38 -2.59
C PHE A 48 -9.61 -14.78 -2.80
N PRO A 49 -8.53 -14.93 -3.58
CA PRO A 49 -8.02 -16.24 -3.96
C PRO A 49 -7.40 -17.00 -2.78
N ALA A 50 -7.82 -18.24 -2.55
CA ALA A 50 -7.27 -19.12 -1.52
C ALA A 50 -5.75 -19.33 -1.65
N LEU A 51 -5.22 -19.28 -2.88
CA LEU A 51 -3.78 -19.34 -3.13
C LEU A 51 -3.01 -18.20 -2.44
N LEU A 52 -3.60 -17.02 -2.34
CA LEU A 52 -3.00 -15.84 -1.71
C LEU A 52 -3.19 -15.81 -0.18
N GLU A 53 -4.14 -16.56 0.38
CA GLU A 53 -4.39 -16.58 1.83
C GLU A 53 -3.18 -17.12 2.60
N GLY A 54 -3.01 -16.66 3.84
CA GLY A 54 -1.91 -17.08 4.72
C GLY A 54 -0.76 -16.08 4.78
N ILE A 55 0.28 -16.45 5.53
CA ILE A 55 1.41 -15.57 5.83
C ILE A 55 2.48 -15.69 4.74
N TRP A 56 2.88 -14.56 4.20
CA TRP A 56 3.96 -14.42 3.22
C TRP A 56 5.14 -13.68 3.83
N THR A 57 6.35 -14.19 3.58
CA THR A 57 7.60 -13.56 4.04
C THR A 57 8.43 -13.11 2.85
N GLY A 58 8.80 -11.83 2.84
CA GLY A 58 9.74 -11.23 1.90
C GLY A 58 11.01 -10.76 2.60
N GLY A 59 11.95 -10.17 1.86
CA GLY A 59 13.17 -9.62 2.44
C GLY A 59 12.92 -8.44 3.39
N ASP A 60 11.90 -7.63 3.10
CA ASP A 60 11.64 -6.34 3.74
C ASP A 60 10.39 -6.33 4.63
N ARG A 61 9.47 -7.29 4.47
CA ARG A 61 8.20 -7.34 5.21
C ARG A 61 7.58 -8.74 5.29
N TYR A 62 6.64 -8.92 6.21
CA TYR A 62 5.62 -9.96 6.12
C TYR A 62 4.30 -9.35 5.65
N VAL A 63 3.55 -10.15 4.90
CA VAL A 63 2.20 -9.82 4.46
C VAL A 63 1.31 -10.99 4.88
N PHE A 64 0.26 -10.71 5.63
CA PHE A 64 -0.74 -11.72 5.96
C PHE A 64 -2.06 -11.33 5.30
N PHE A 65 -2.48 -12.16 4.35
CA PHE A 65 -3.80 -12.08 3.75
C PHE A 65 -4.75 -12.93 4.58
N VAL A 66 -5.67 -12.27 5.28
CA VAL A 66 -6.53 -12.92 6.26
C VAL A 66 -7.55 -13.80 5.53
N PRO A 67 -7.61 -15.11 5.81
CA PRO A 67 -8.60 -15.96 5.18
C PRO A 67 -10.02 -15.51 5.54
N GLU A 68 -10.90 -15.52 4.55
CA GLU A 68 -12.27 -15.05 4.71
C GLU A 68 -13.07 -16.04 5.59
N ASN A 69 -13.63 -15.56 6.71
CA ASN A 69 -14.32 -16.40 7.67
C ASN A 69 -15.54 -17.08 6.99
N THR A 70 -15.56 -18.42 6.97
CA THR A 70 -16.39 -19.28 6.10
C THR A 70 -17.92 -19.20 6.26
N ALA A 71 -18.45 -18.29 7.09
CA ALA A 71 -19.86 -18.25 7.48
C ALA A 71 -20.78 -17.48 6.50
N GLU A 72 -20.26 -16.57 5.68
CA GLU A 72 -21.08 -15.77 4.75
C GLU A 72 -20.54 -15.85 3.31
N LYS A 73 -20.65 -17.02 2.68
CA LYS A 73 -20.09 -17.34 1.35
C LYS A 73 -20.76 -16.66 0.14
N ALA A 74 -21.62 -15.64 0.31
CA ALA A 74 -22.50 -15.17 -0.76
C ALA A 74 -22.10 -13.85 -1.44
N ALA A 75 -21.17 -13.06 -0.88
CA ALA A 75 -20.81 -11.75 -1.44
C ALA A 75 -19.29 -11.60 -1.59
N VAL A 76 -18.84 -11.01 -2.70
CA VAL A 76 -17.43 -10.60 -2.89
C VAL A 76 -17.17 -9.45 -1.92
N LYS A 77 -16.50 -9.75 -0.79
CA LYS A 77 -16.14 -8.75 0.22
C LYS A 77 -14.63 -8.44 0.14
N PRO A 78 -14.22 -7.22 0.48
CA PRO A 78 -12.81 -6.92 0.70
C PRO A 78 -12.25 -7.73 1.85
N THR A 79 -11.04 -8.24 1.67
CA THR A 79 -10.29 -8.99 2.69
C THR A 79 -9.41 -8.03 3.47
N ASP A 80 -9.32 -8.18 4.80
CA ASP A 80 -8.36 -7.40 5.58
C ASP A 80 -6.94 -7.94 5.36
N ILE A 81 -5.96 -7.05 5.36
CA ILE A 81 -4.54 -7.38 5.18
C ILE A 81 -3.73 -6.83 6.35
N ALA A 82 -2.80 -7.64 6.86
CA ALA A 82 -1.82 -7.19 7.84
C ALA A 82 -0.43 -7.09 7.20
N LEU A 83 0.28 -6.00 7.49
CA LEU A 83 1.62 -5.71 7.00
C LEU A 83 2.57 -5.51 8.18
N ILE A 84 3.61 -6.33 8.23
CA ILE A 84 4.69 -6.23 9.22
C ILE A 84 5.98 -5.80 8.51
N LEU A 85 6.54 -4.64 8.85
CA LEU A 85 7.78 -4.18 8.24
C LEU A 85 9.01 -4.68 9.01
N LYS A 86 10.00 -5.21 8.30
CA LYS A 86 11.31 -5.62 8.83
C LYS A 86 12.25 -4.41 8.89
N THR A 87 11.96 -3.49 9.79
CA THR A 87 12.72 -2.24 9.95
C THR A 87 14.11 -2.47 10.57
N TYR A 88 14.99 -1.47 10.45
CA TYR A 88 16.36 -1.48 11.01
C TYR A 88 17.14 -2.75 10.68
N TYR A 89 17.25 -3.09 9.39
CA TYR A 89 17.93 -4.32 8.92
C TYR A 89 17.35 -5.62 9.50
N GLY A 90 16.04 -5.62 9.80
CA GLY A 90 15.34 -6.76 10.37
C GLY A 90 15.48 -6.92 11.88
N TRP A 91 16.07 -5.94 12.58
CA TRP A 91 16.17 -5.96 14.05
C TRP A 91 14.87 -5.61 14.76
N PHE A 92 13.93 -4.97 14.07
CA PHE A 92 12.63 -4.65 14.64
C PHE A 92 11.53 -4.90 13.62
N TYR A 93 10.54 -5.69 14.05
CA TYR A 93 9.34 -5.96 13.27
C TYR A 93 8.24 -5.02 13.73
N ASP A 94 7.90 -4.09 12.84
CA ASP A 94 6.88 -3.09 13.06
C ASP A 94 5.52 -3.57 12.55
N ARG A 95 4.50 -3.51 13.39
CA ARG A 95 3.10 -3.81 13.06
C ARG A 95 2.46 -2.57 12.42
N THR A 96 2.82 -2.31 11.17
CA THR A 96 2.43 -1.09 10.46
C THR A 96 0.94 -1.03 10.13
N ALA A 97 0.37 -2.14 9.66
CA ALA A 97 -1.06 -2.24 9.35
C ALA A 97 -1.61 -3.60 9.77
N GLU A 98 -2.82 -3.61 10.31
CA GLU A 98 -3.49 -4.84 10.77
C GLU A 98 -4.99 -4.59 11.01
N PRO A 99 -5.81 -5.66 11.06
CA PRO A 99 -7.20 -5.56 11.47
C PRO A 99 -7.34 -4.98 12.88
N GLU A 100 -8.40 -4.20 13.10
CA GLU A 100 -8.70 -3.56 14.40
C GLU A 100 -8.79 -4.58 15.54
N ASP A 101 -9.35 -5.76 15.26
CA ASP A 101 -9.52 -6.85 16.22
C ASP A 101 -8.19 -7.35 16.82
N TRP A 102 -7.06 -7.11 16.15
CA TRP A 102 -5.74 -7.59 16.60
C TRP A 102 -4.94 -6.54 17.36
N ALA A 103 -5.34 -5.27 17.26
CA ALA A 103 -4.60 -4.15 17.84
C ALA A 103 -4.45 -4.27 19.37
N SER A 104 -5.37 -4.99 20.03
CA SER A 104 -5.44 -5.15 21.48
C SER A 104 -4.70 -6.38 22.02
N SER A 105 -4.25 -7.32 21.18
CA SER A 105 -3.63 -8.56 21.66
C SER A 105 -2.66 -9.16 20.63
N PRO A 106 -1.33 -9.09 20.83
CA PRO A 106 -0.58 -8.45 21.93
C PRO A 106 -0.55 -6.91 21.83
N GLU A 107 -0.14 -6.22 22.89
CA GLU A 107 0.02 -4.76 22.89
C GLU A 107 1.07 -4.32 21.84
N ARG A 108 0.77 -3.26 21.09
CA ARG A 108 1.67 -2.75 20.05
C ARG A 108 2.88 -2.07 20.70
N PHE A 109 4.08 -2.45 20.25
CA PHE A 109 5.28 -1.72 20.62
C PHE A 109 5.30 -0.36 19.91
N LEU A 110 5.22 0.72 20.68
CA LEU A 110 5.27 2.07 20.15
C LEU A 110 6.73 2.53 20.03
N CYS A 111 7.19 2.72 18.80
CA CYS A 111 8.34 3.57 18.48
C CYS A 111 7.87 4.98 18.10
N THR A 112 8.79 5.95 18.04
CA THR A 112 8.48 7.36 17.71
C THR A 112 7.79 7.53 16.35
N ALA A 113 7.92 6.56 15.45
CA ALA A 113 7.35 6.58 14.09
C ALA A 113 6.04 5.79 13.94
N THR A 114 5.62 5.03 14.95
CA THR A 114 4.39 4.22 14.89
C THR A 114 3.19 4.96 15.45
N THR A 115 2.08 4.90 14.73
CA THR A 115 0.77 5.40 15.20
C THR A 115 0.25 4.52 16.33
N LYS A 116 -0.50 5.13 17.26
CA LYS A 116 -1.09 4.42 18.40
C LYS A 116 -2.18 3.44 17.96
N GLU A 117 -2.96 3.82 16.94
CA GLU A 117 -4.07 3.05 16.39
C GLU A 117 -3.62 2.25 15.17
N ALA A 118 -4.15 1.03 15.00
CA ALA A 118 -3.83 0.18 13.87
C ALA A 118 -4.39 0.78 12.58
N GLU A 119 -3.57 0.86 11.54
CA GLU A 119 -4.04 1.28 10.23
C GLU A 119 -4.76 0.10 9.56
N ARG A 120 -6.06 0.26 9.30
CA ARG A 120 -6.85 -0.75 8.62
C ARG A 120 -6.68 -0.66 7.10
N LEU A 121 -6.29 -1.77 6.51
CA LEU A 121 -6.17 -1.94 5.06
C LEU A 121 -7.11 -3.04 4.59
N THR A 122 -7.75 -2.79 3.45
CA THR A 122 -8.54 -3.81 2.74
C THR A 122 -7.98 -4.07 1.36
N VAL A 123 -8.09 -5.30 0.89
CA VAL A 123 -7.64 -5.73 -0.43
C VAL A 123 -8.76 -6.47 -1.15
N THR A 124 -8.91 -6.18 -2.44
CA THR A 124 -9.72 -6.98 -3.37
C THR A 124 -8.84 -7.50 -4.50
N ALA A 125 -9.19 -8.64 -5.08
CA ALA A 125 -8.46 -9.22 -6.21
C ALA A 125 -9.28 -9.12 -7.50
N GLU A 126 -8.64 -8.64 -8.57
CA GLU A 126 -9.18 -8.70 -9.93
C GLU A 126 -8.42 -9.78 -10.70
N ASN A 127 -9.14 -10.70 -11.35
CA ASN A 127 -8.50 -11.81 -12.05
C ASN A 127 -7.81 -11.33 -13.34
N LEU A 128 -6.54 -11.70 -13.54
CA LEU A 128 -5.79 -11.39 -14.76
C LEU A 128 -5.80 -12.53 -15.78
N LEU A 129 -6.23 -13.72 -15.36
CA LEU A 129 -6.22 -14.94 -16.16
C LEU A 129 -7.64 -15.38 -16.50
N ASN A 130 -7.91 -15.60 -17.77
CA ASN A 130 -9.13 -16.26 -18.21
C ASN A 130 -8.89 -17.76 -18.35
N ARG A 131 -8.70 -18.47 -17.23
CA ARG A 131 -8.48 -19.92 -17.23
C ARG A 131 -9.80 -20.68 -17.03
N PRO A 132 -10.05 -21.77 -17.79
CA PRO A 132 -11.20 -22.62 -17.57
C PRO A 132 -11.05 -23.40 -16.25
N LEU A 133 -12.17 -23.79 -15.63
CA LEU A 133 -12.14 -24.68 -14.47
C LEU A 133 -11.64 -26.07 -14.86
N ARG A 134 -10.85 -26.69 -13.98
CA ARG A 134 -10.46 -28.10 -14.08
C ARG A 134 -11.37 -28.93 -13.21
N TYR A 135 -11.67 -30.15 -13.65
CA TYR A 135 -12.45 -31.11 -12.89
C TYR A 135 -11.66 -32.42 -12.79
N ASP A 136 -11.76 -33.08 -11.64
CA ASP A 136 -11.23 -34.44 -11.46
C ASP A 136 -12.14 -35.48 -12.14
N ALA A 137 -11.76 -36.76 -12.07
CA ALA A 137 -12.54 -37.86 -12.64
C ALA A 137 -13.94 -38.00 -12.01
N ASP A 138 -14.12 -37.46 -10.80
CA ASP A 138 -15.36 -37.48 -10.02
C ASP A 138 -16.21 -36.21 -10.25
N GLY A 139 -15.74 -35.28 -11.09
CA GLY A 139 -16.44 -34.03 -11.44
C GLY A 139 -16.28 -32.91 -10.43
N ASN A 140 -15.37 -33.01 -9.46
CA ASN A 140 -15.07 -31.93 -8.51
C ASN A 140 -14.09 -30.94 -9.12
N ALA A 141 -14.29 -29.64 -8.84
CA ALA A 141 -13.38 -28.61 -9.30
C ALA A 141 -11.99 -28.75 -8.64
N VAL A 142 -10.96 -28.91 -9.47
CA VAL A 142 -9.57 -28.99 -9.02
C VAL A 142 -8.96 -27.58 -9.06
N PRO A 143 -8.50 -27.03 -7.92
CA PRO A 143 -7.84 -25.74 -7.91
C PRO A 143 -6.53 -25.80 -8.68
N TYR A 144 -6.14 -24.68 -9.27
CA TYR A 144 -4.79 -24.52 -9.81
C TYR A 144 -3.81 -24.25 -8.67
N ASP A 145 -2.57 -24.72 -8.79
CA ASP A 145 -1.46 -24.37 -7.90
C ASP A 145 -0.77 -23.05 -8.30
N SER A 146 -1.31 -22.38 -9.32
CA SER A 146 -0.83 -21.09 -9.82
C SER A 146 -1.97 -20.16 -10.19
N GLY A 147 -1.71 -18.85 -10.12
CA GLY A 147 -2.66 -17.84 -10.58
C GLY A 147 -2.06 -16.45 -10.62
N ALA A 148 -2.75 -15.51 -11.27
CA ALA A 148 -2.32 -14.13 -11.38
C ALA A 148 -3.50 -13.18 -11.19
N TRP A 149 -3.30 -12.16 -10.39
CA TRP A 149 -4.33 -11.20 -9.98
C TRP A 149 -3.76 -9.79 -9.93
N GLU A 150 -4.63 -8.81 -10.06
CA GLU A 150 -4.34 -7.42 -9.72
C GLU A 150 -4.96 -7.14 -8.35
N LEU A 151 -4.10 -7.00 -7.35
CA LEU A 151 -4.51 -6.62 -6.00
C LEU A 151 -4.82 -5.14 -5.97
N VAL A 152 -6.01 -4.81 -5.47
CA VAL A 152 -6.48 -3.45 -5.29
C VAL A 152 -6.50 -3.17 -3.80
N VAL A 153 -5.45 -2.50 -3.31
CA VAL A 153 -5.29 -2.18 -1.89
C VAL A 153 -5.90 -0.81 -1.62
N LYS A 154 -6.74 -0.73 -0.59
CA LYS A 154 -7.44 0.50 -0.18
C LYS A 154 -7.12 0.84 1.27
N TYR A 155 -6.73 2.10 1.48
CA TYR A 155 -6.48 2.65 2.80
C TYR A 155 -7.76 3.22 3.43
N ASN A 156 -8.17 2.68 4.59
CA ASN A 156 -9.24 3.22 5.43
C ASN A 156 -10.55 3.54 4.67
N GLY A 157 -10.92 2.71 3.69
CA GLY A 157 -12.11 2.88 2.85
C GLY A 157 -12.14 4.12 1.93
N LYS A 158 -11.10 4.96 1.95
CA LYS A 158 -11.04 6.20 1.16
C LYS A 158 -10.49 5.90 -0.24
N LYS A 159 -11.29 6.21 -1.28
CA LYS A 159 -10.93 5.96 -2.70
C LYS A 159 -9.64 6.65 -3.15
N ARG A 160 -9.29 7.79 -2.54
CA ARG A 160 -8.12 8.61 -2.90
C ARG A 160 -6.76 7.89 -2.76
N TYR A 161 -6.68 6.75 -2.05
CA TYR A 161 -5.46 5.98 -1.84
C TYR A 161 -5.63 4.52 -2.27
N GLU A 162 -6.15 4.31 -3.48
CA GLU A 162 -6.20 2.99 -4.11
C GLU A 162 -4.88 2.71 -4.84
N THR A 163 -4.25 1.59 -4.51
CA THR A 163 -3.01 1.14 -5.15
C THR A 163 -3.21 -0.22 -5.78
N ARG A 164 -2.85 -0.34 -7.06
CA ARG A 164 -3.01 -1.55 -7.89
C ARG A 164 -1.67 -2.26 -8.08
N ILE A 165 -1.63 -3.54 -7.72
CA ILE A 165 -0.43 -4.36 -7.65
C ILE A 165 -0.69 -5.68 -8.38
N PRO A 166 -0.15 -5.89 -9.58
CA PRO A 166 -0.18 -7.20 -10.21
C PRO A 166 0.71 -8.18 -9.43
N VAL A 167 0.16 -9.35 -9.16
CA VAL A 167 0.82 -10.45 -8.47
C VAL A 167 0.61 -11.74 -9.25
N ALA A 168 1.64 -12.57 -9.32
CA ALA A 168 1.55 -13.94 -9.79
C ALA A 168 2.02 -14.88 -8.68
N VAL A 169 1.31 -15.99 -8.50
CA VAL A 169 1.64 -17.04 -7.54
C VAL A 169 1.89 -18.33 -8.30
N ILE A 170 2.99 -19.00 -7.99
CA ILE A 170 3.31 -20.35 -8.47
C ILE A 170 3.72 -21.18 -7.25
N GLY A 171 2.86 -22.10 -6.82
CA GLY A 171 3.03 -22.83 -5.57
C GLY A 171 3.10 -21.89 -4.36
N ASN A 172 4.20 -21.97 -3.60
CA ASN A 172 4.44 -21.16 -2.41
C ASN A 172 5.27 -19.90 -2.67
N GLU A 173 5.35 -19.45 -3.92
CA GLU A 173 6.17 -18.32 -4.34
C GLU A 173 5.32 -17.24 -5.01
N LEU A 174 5.53 -15.99 -4.62
CA LEU A 174 4.84 -14.83 -5.16
C LEU A 174 5.80 -13.91 -5.92
N TYR A 175 5.39 -13.49 -7.10
CA TYR A 175 6.16 -12.71 -8.07
C TYR A 175 5.44 -11.41 -8.44
N LEU A 176 6.22 -10.35 -8.69
CA LEU A 176 5.74 -9.03 -9.11
C LEU A 176 6.20 -8.64 -10.53
N ASP A 177 6.99 -9.50 -11.17
CA ASP A 177 7.50 -9.35 -12.53
C ASP A 177 7.17 -10.62 -13.33
N PHE A 178 6.19 -10.50 -14.22
CA PHE A 178 5.67 -11.62 -14.98
C PHE A 178 4.95 -11.15 -16.24
N VAL A 179 4.82 -12.07 -17.19
CA VAL A 179 4.02 -11.94 -18.41
C VAL A 179 2.98 -13.06 -18.46
N LEU A 180 1.88 -12.80 -19.15
CA LEU A 180 0.75 -13.71 -19.25
C LEU A 180 0.58 -14.16 -20.70
N ARG A 181 0.38 -15.46 -20.91
CA ARG A 181 0.07 -15.97 -22.24
C ARG A 181 -1.34 -15.56 -22.62
N ASN A 182 -1.48 -14.96 -23.79
CA ASN A 182 -2.80 -14.65 -24.31
C ASN A 182 -3.34 -15.85 -25.09
N SER A 183 -4.34 -16.53 -24.52
CA SER A 183 -4.97 -17.70 -25.14
C SER A 183 -5.83 -17.36 -26.36
N SER A 184 -6.15 -16.09 -26.60
CA SER A 184 -6.97 -15.67 -27.75
C SER A 184 -6.22 -15.70 -29.07
N THR A 185 -4.89 -15.75 -29.02
CA THR A 185 -4.05 -15.41 -30.19
C THR A 185 -3.32 -16.59 -30.80
N ASP A 186 -3.02 -17.67 -30.07
CA ASP A 186 -2.46 -18.90 -30.66
C ASP A 186 -2.71 -20.14 -29.79
N ALA A 187 -3.23 -21.21 -30.41
CA ALA A 187 -3.08 -22.58 -29.89
C ALA A 187 -1.63 -23.01 -30.13
N ILE A 188 -1.02 -23.71 -29.16
CA ILE A 188 0.31 -24.33 -29.31
C ILE A 188 0.37 -25.02 -30.67
N THR A 189 1.13 -24.46 -31.62
CA THR A 189 1.24 -25.05 -32.94
C THR A 189 1.97 -26.38 -32.79
N ALA A 190 1.46 -27.45 -33.41
CA ALA A 190 2.09 -28.77 -33.33
C ALA A 190 3.56 -28.68 -33.79
N GLY A 191 4.50 -28.90 -32.86
CA GLY A 191 5.95 -28.78 -33.08
C GLY A 191 6.62 -27.51 -32.54
N GLY A 192 5.88 -26.62 -31.88
CA GLY A 192 6.41 -25.41 -31.25
C GLY A 192 7.08 -25.64 -29.89
N THR A 193 7.89 -24.68 -29.45
CA THR A 193 8.45 -24.68 -28.08
C THR A 193 7.36 -24.30 -27.06
N GLU A 194 7.55 -24.66 -25.78
CA GLU A 194 6.59 -24.34 -24.71
C GLU A 194 6.32 -22.82 -24.58
N LEU A 195 7.31 -22.01 -25.01
CA LEU A 195 7.29 -20.56 -25.01
C LEU A 195 6.64 -19.94 -26.25
N ASP A 196 6.30 -20.72 -27.29
CA ASP A 196 5.76 -20.16 -28.53
C ASP A 196 4.41 -19.46 -28.31
N GLY A 197 4.20 -18.32 -28.98
CA GLY A 197 2.98 -17.52 -28.92
C GLY A 197 3.15 -16.16 -28.24
N TYR A 198 2.01 -15.51 -27.97
CA TYR A 198 1.97 -14.15 -27.43
C TYR A 198 1.97 -14.12 -25.89
N TRP A 199 2.98 -13.45 -25.34
CA TRP A 199 3.15 -13.14 -23.92
C TRP A 199 2.87 -11.66 -23.67
N GLN A 200 1.68 -11.38 -23.13
CA GLN A 200 1.24 -10.05 -22.73
C GLN A 200 1.96 -9.58 -21.46
N GLY A 201 2.57 -8.41 -21.54
CA GLY A 201 3.17 -7.75 -20.38
C GLY A 201 2.15 -7.19 -19.40
N VAL A 202 2.60 -7.07 -18.15
CA VAL A 202 1.86 -6.45 -17.04
C VAL A 202 2.76 -5.39 -16.41
N CYS A 203 2.19 -4.35 -15.78
CA CYS A 203 2.96 -3.33 -15.06
C CYS A 203 3.79 -3.94 -13.92
N ARG A 204 5.07 -4.22 -14.15
CA ARG A 204 6.01 -4.67 -13.12
C ARG A 204 6.00 -3.75 -11.88
N ARG A 205 6.04 -4.36 -10.69
CA ARG A 205 6.20 -3.65 -9.41
C ARG A 205 7.43 -4.13 -8.66
N GLU A 206 8.01 -3.25 -7.84
CA GLU A 206 9.21 -3.54 -7.04
C GLU A 206 8.89 -4.05 -5.63
N SER A 207 7.74 -3.66 -5.09
CA SER A 207 7.33 -4.00 -3.72
C SER A 207 5.81 -3.97 -3.61
N ILE A 208 5.23 -4.54 -2.56
CA ILE A 208 3.82 -4.33 -2.18
C ILE A 208 3.74 -3.12 -1.23
N ARG A 209 3.12 -2.01 -1.62
CA ARG A 209 3.05 -0.78 -0.79
C ARG A 209 1.70 -0.06 -0.88
N ILE A 210 1.41 0.75 0.13
CA ILE A 210 0.19 1.57 0.21
C ILE A 210 0.30 2.80 -0.70
N ALA A 211 1.49 3.42 -0.74
CA ALA A 211 1.73 4.61 -1.55
C ALA A 211 1.55 4.30 -3.05
N PRO A 212 0.84 5.16 -3.80
CA PRO A 212 0.68 4.98 -5.25
C PRO A 212 2.03 4.87 -5.95
N TYR A 213 2.10 4.06 -6.99
CA TYR A 213 3.30 3.96 -7.81
C TYR A 213 3.40 5.15 -8.77
N PRO A 214 4.62 5.54 -9.16
CA PRO A 214 4.79 6.41 -10.32
C PRO A 214 4.11 5.76 -11.53
N ARG A 215 3.62 6.60 -12.45
CA ARG A 215 3.06 6.12 -13.71
C ARG A 215 4.12 5.37 -14.51
N VAL A 216 3.69 4.27 -15.11
CA VAL A 216 4.51 3.47 -16.01
C VAL A 216 4.18 3.93 -17.41
N SER A 217 5.14 4.54 -18.11
CA SER A 217 4.92 4.99 -19.49
C SER A 217 4.80 3.83 -20.46
N GLU A 218 5.43 2.69 -20.14
CA GLU A 218 5.60 1.56 -21.07
C GLU A 218 5.59 0.19 -20.41
N ILE A 219 5.02 -0.77 -21.14
CA ILE A 219 5.02 -2.19 -20.83
C ILE A 219 5.66 -2.94 -21.99
N ARG A 220 6.44 -3.98 -21.68
CA ARG A 220 7.00 -4.88 -22.69
C ARG A 220 6.17 -6.16 -22.75
N SER A 221 5.77 -6.52 -23.96
CA SER A 221 5.17 -7.81 -24.28
C SER A 221 6.09 -8.53 -25.27
N TYR A 222 5.96 -9.84 -25.37
CA TYR A 222 6.81 -10.66 -26.22
C TYR A 222 5.96 -11.55 -27.11
N TYR A 223 6.40 -11.76 -28.34
CA TYR A 223 5.86 -12.80 -29.21
C TYR A 223 7.00 -13.75 -29.55
N VAL A 224 6.78 -15.06 -29.44
CA VAL A 224 7.82 -16.07 -29.63
C VAL A 224 7.41 -17.01 -30.75
N SER A 225 8.29 -17.25 -31.71
CA SER A 225 8.02 -18.18 -32.80
C SER A 225 9.31 -18.80 -33.32
N GLY A 226 9.41 -20.13 -33.30
CA GLY A 226 10.47 -20.86 -33.99
C GLY A 226 11.89 -20.51 -33.53
N GLY A 227 12.07 -20.21 -32.24
CA GLY A 227 13.36 -19.83 -31.65
C GLY A 227 13.72 -18.34 -31.76
N ASP A 228 12.86 -17.53 -32.37
CA ASP A 228 12.96 -16.06 -32.37
C ASP A 228 11.98 -15.45 -31.36
N MET A 229 12.38 -14.34 -30.76
CA MET A 229 11.57 -13.52 -29.87
C MET A 229 11.43 -12.10 -30.43
N TYR A 230 10.19 -11.62 -30.51
CA TYR A 230 9.83 -10.26 -30.90
C TYR A 230 9.45 -9.48 -29.65
N ALA A 231 10.27 -8.51 -29.26
CA ALA A 231 9.92 -7.59 -28.18
C ALA A 231 8.99 -6.49 -28.73
N LEU A 232 7.81 -6.38 -28.13
CA LEU A 232 6.77 -5.43 -28.45
C LEU A 232 6.65 -4.41 -27.32
N ARG A 233 6.69 -3.13 -27.64
CA ARG A 233 6.54 -2.05 -26.65
C ARG A 233 5.14 -1.47 -26.72
N PHE A 234 4.45 -1.50 -25.60
CA PHE A 234 3.15 -0.89 -25.37
C PHE A 234 3.35 0.39 -24.56
N TRP A 235 2.85 1.53 -25.02
CA TRP A 235 2.93 2.80 -24.28
C TRP A 235 1.54 3.23 -23.79
N GLU A 236 1.51 3.96 -22.68
CA GLU A 236 0.28 4.51 -22.11
C GLU A 236 -0.40 5.43 -23.13
N THR A 237 -1.71 5.31 -23.29
CA THR A 237 -2.48 6.06 -24.29
C THR A 237 -3.75 6.66 -23.70
N THR A 238 -4.19 7.77 -24.29
CA THR A 238 -5.50 8.38 -24.02
C THR A 238 -6.60 7.83 -24.93
N MET A 239 -6.30 6.86 -25.79
CA MET A 239 -7.29 6.26 -26.69
C MET A 239 -8.24 5.33 -25.93
N PRO A 240 -9.53 5.31 -26.28
CA PRO A 240 -10.47 4.36 -25.71
C PRO A 240 -10.03 2.93 -26.01
N TYR A 241 -10.20 2.06 -25.01
CA TYR A 241 -9.92 0.64 -25.16
C TYR A 241 -10.80 0.01 -26.25
N THR A 242 -10.19 -0.85 -27.07
CA THR A 242 -10.88 -1.71 -28.04
C THR A 242 -10.25 -3.09 -28.02
N ASP A 243 -11.05 -4.13 -28.27
CA ASP A 243 -10.60 -5.53 -28.41
C ASP A 243 -10.00 -5.83 -29.80
N ASP A 244 -9.56 -4.80 -30.53
CA ASP A 244 -8.96 -4.97 -31.85
C ASP A 244 -7.61 -5.69 -31.75
N LEU A 245 -7.27 -6.43 -32.80
CA LEU A 245 -5.94 -6.98 -33.00
C LEU A 245 -5.08 -6.03 -33.82
N ALA A 246 -3.78 -6.00 -33.50
CA ALA A 246 -2.75 -5.35 -34.28
C ALA A 246 -1.76 -6.40 -34.78
N SER A 247 -1.24 -6.21 -36.00
CA SER A 247 -0.37 -7.18 -36.65
C SER A 247 0.99 -6.61 -37.03
N PHE A 248 1.98 -7.49 -37.11
CA PHE A 248 3.27 -7.22 -37.72
C PHE A 248 3.67 -8.35 -38.64
N ASP A 249 4.43 -8.02 -39.66
CA ASP A 249 4.92 -8.95 -40.66
C ASP A 249 6.41 -9.18 -40.40
N ASP A 250 6.85 -10.45 -40.35
CA ASP A 250 8.26 -10.82 -40.47
C ASP A 250 8.41 -11.83 -41.62
N THR A 251 9.19 -11.45 -42.63
CA THR A 251 9.31 -12.20 -43.89
C THR A 251 7.94 -12.58 -44.47
N ASP A 252 7.55 -13.86 -44.39
CA ASP A 252 6.31 -14.42 -44.95
C ASP A 252 5.25 -14.78 -43.88
N LYS A 253 5.46 -14.36 -42.62
CA LYS A 253 4.52 -14.62 -41.52
C LYS A 253 3.95 -13.32 -40.99
N THR A 254 2.63 -13.25 -40.91
CA THR A 254 1.91 -12.19 -40.21
C THR A 254 1.52 -12.68 -38.83
N PHE A 255 2.02 -12.00 -37.81
CA PHE A 255 1.68 -12.26 -36.42
C PHE A 255 0.64 -11.24 -35.95
N SER A 256 -0.31 -11.67 -35.13
CA SER A 256 -1.36 -10.81 -34.57
C SER A 256 -1.29 -10.83 -33.05
N VAL A 257 -1.49 -9.67 -32.42
CA VAL A 257 -1.50 -9.48 -30.96
C VAL A 257 -2.61 -8.50 -30.58
N ALA A 258 -2.97 -8.43 -29.29
CA ALA A 258 -3.91 -7.43 -28.81
C ALA A 258 -3.37 -6.00 -29.07
N LYS A 259 -4.20 -5.14 -29.66
CA LYS A 259 -3.86 -3.73 -29.92
C LYS A 259 -3.78 -2.92 -28.63
N HIS A 260 -4.71 -3.20 -27.71
CA HIS A 260 -4.80 -2.55 -26.42
C HIS A 260 -4.66 -3.57 -25.29
N ILE A 261 -3.91 -3.19 -24.26
CA ILE A 261 -3.82 -3.95 -23.01
C ILE A 261 -4.14 -3.04 -21.83
N VAL A 262 -4.62 -3.63 -20.75
CA VAL A 262 -4.98 -2.91 -19.53
C VAL A 262 -4.11 -3.36 -18.39
N SER A 263 -3.53 -2.42 -17.66
CA SER A 263 -2.79 -2.68 -16.44
C SER A 263 -2.75 -1.42 -15.58
N ASN A 264 -2.81 -1.56 -14.26
CA ASN A 264 -2.78 -0.42 -13.33
C ASN A 264 -3.87 0.64 -13.62
N ALA A 265 -5.06 0.21 -14.05
CA ALA A 265 -6.15 1.09 -14.49
C ALA A 265 -5.75 2.12 -15.58
N SER A 266 -4.74 1.80 -16.39
CA SER A 266 -4.36 2.54 -17.60
C SER A 266 -4.48 1.63 -18.83
N VAL A 267 -4.75 2.25 -19.98
CA VAL A 267 -4.76 1.59 -21.29
C VAL A 267 -3.41 1.82 -21.96
N PHE A 268 -2.84 0.76 -22.51
CA PHE A 268 -1.61 0.80 -23.27
C PHE A 268 -1.85 0.31 -24.70
N THR A 269 -1.13 0.88 -25.67
CA THR A 269 -1.22 0.51 -27.08
C THR A 269 0.16 0.24 -27.68
N CYS A 270 0.21 -0.67 -28.65
CA CYS A 270 1.42 -0.99 -29.42
C CYS A 270 1.48 -0.31 -30.80
N VAL A 271 0.47 0.49 -31.14
CA VAL A 271 0.32 1.14 -32.46
C VAL A 271 0.14 2.64 -32.33
N THR A 272 0.66 3.38 -33.31
CA THR A 272 0.49 4.83 -33.38
C THR A 272 -0.78 5.19 -34.14
N GLY A 273 -1.61 6.08 -33.56
CA GLY A 273 -2.82 6.57 -34.22
C GLY A 273 -3.91 5.50 -34.34
N ARG A 274 -4.59 5.45 -35.49
CA ARG A 274 -5.68 4.50 -35.77
C ARG A 274 -5.24 3.25 -36.52
N SER A 275 -3.93 3.05 -36.70
CA SER A 275 -3.43 1.88 -37.42
C SER A 275 -3.67 0.59 -36.63
N ASN A 276 -3.72 -0.53 -37.35
CA ASN A 276 -3.64 -1.88 -36.77
C ASN A 276 -2.30 -2.55 -37.13
N ARG A 277 -1.30 -1.79 -37.60
CA ARG A 277 0.04 -2.31 -37.90
C ARG A 277 1.06 -1.87 -36.88
N ILE A 278 1.76 -2.83 -36.30
CA ILE A 278 2.85 -2.61 -35.36
C ILE A 278 4.13 -2.41 -36.16
N ARG A 279 4.81 -1.29 -35.89
CA ARG A 279 6.09 -0.91 -36.52
C ARG A 279 7.25 -0.92 -35.53
N ASN A 280 6.97 -1.22 -34.27
CA ASN A 280 7.90 -1.15 -33.15
C ASN A 280 8.22 -2.55 -32.63
N THR A 281 8.66 -3.41 -33.55
CA THR A 281 9.06 -4.79 -33.27
C THR A 281 10.57 -4.87 -33.27
N VAL A 282 11.14 -5.47 -32.22
CA VAL A 282 12.58 -5.76 -32.15
C VAL A 282 12.74 -7.27 -32.12
N LYS A 283 13.18 -7.85 -33.25
CA LYS A 283 13.49 -9.27 -33.38
C LYS A 283 14.84 -9.57 -32.72
N ARG A 284 14.88 -10.63 -31.91
CA ARG A 284 16.09 -11.15 -31.25
C ARG A 284 16.02 -12.67 -31.19
N PRO A 285 17.15 -13.37 -31.07
CA PRO A 285 17.15 -14.77 -30.66
C PRO A 285 16.39 -14.93 -29.34
N LEU A 286 15.71 -16.06 -29.16
CA LEU A 286 14.96 -16.36 -27.94
C LEU A 286 15.89 -16.32 -26.71
N ASP A 287 15.67 -15.34 -25.84
CA ASP A 287 16.36 -15.19 -24.56
C ASP A 287 15.43 -14.48 -23.56
N PHE A 288 14.80 -15.27 -22.69
CA PHE A 288 14.00 -14.77 -21.56
C PHE A 288 14.82 -14.58 -20.28
N GLY A 289 16.12 -14.88 -20.31
CA GLY A 289 16.95 -14.94 -19.11
C GLY A 289 16.44 -15.97 -18.09
N ASP A 290 16.52 -15.63 -16.81
CA ASP A 290 16.02 -16.46 -15.72
C ASP A 290 14.48 -16.37 -15.62
N TYR A 291 13.80 -17.38 -16.15
CA TYR A 291 12.34 -17.48 -16.11
C TYR A 291 11.86 -18.78 -15.47
N LYS A 292 10.62 -18.77 -14.98
CA LYS A 292 9.89 -19.95 -14.52
C LYS A 292 8.48 -19.92 -15.10
N LEU A 293 8.07 -21.04 -15.69
CA LEU A 293 6.70 -21.25 -16.15
C LEU A 293 5.88 -21.93 -15.06
N ASP A 294 4.59 -21.63 -15.06
CA ASP A 294 3.64 -22.43 -14.30
C ASP A 294 3.30 -23.72 -15.05
N GLU A 295 2.72 -24.71 -14.37
CA GLU A 295 2.40 -26.03 -14.96
C GLU A 295 1.48 -25.95 -16.18
N THR A 296 0.73 -24.87 -16.33
CA THR A 296 -0.19 -24.68 -17.45
C THR A 296 0.45 -23.98 -18.65
N GLY A 297 1.66 -23.46 -18.51
CA GLY A 297 2.35 -22.67 -19.53
C GLY A 297 1.61 -21.38 -19.89
N THR A 298 0.91 -20.75 -18.94
CA THR A 298 0.18 -19.49 -19.15
C THR A 298 0.70 -18.31 -18.33
N ILE A 299 1.49 -18.54 -17.30
CA ILE A 299 2.22 -17.51 -16.55
C ILE A 299 3.71 -17.77 -16.73
N CYS A 300 4.45 -16.73 -17.12
CA CYS A 300 5.91 -16.74 -17.11
C CYS A 300 6.38 -15.67 -16.13
N VAL A 301 7.06 -16.08 -15.06
CA VAL A 301 7.62 -15.18 -14.05
C VAL A 301 9.12 -15.00 -14.28
N PHE A 302 9.65 -13.83 -13.91
CA PHE A 302 11.06 -13.50 -14.09
C PHE A 302 11.79 -13.33 -12.76
N GLY A 303 13.03 -13.80 -12.73
CA GLY A 303 13.93 -13.63 -11.60
C GLY A 303 13.49 -14.38 -10.34
N LYS A 304 13.87 -13.83 -9.18
CA LYS A 304 13.63 -14.46 -7.87
C LYS A 304 12.24 -14.11 -7.33
N PRO A 305 11.61 -15.00 -6.55
CA PRO A 305 10.35 -14.70 -5.89
C PRO A 305 10.49 -13.49 -4.96
N TYR A 306 9.50 -12.61 -5.00
CA TYR A 306 9.43 -11.46 -4.10
C TYR A 306 9.09 -11.90 -2.68
N MET A 307 8.20 -12.89 -2.55
CA MET A 307 7.79 -13.46 -1.27
C MET A 307 7.63 -14.98 -1.35
N THR A 308 7.81 -15.63 -0.21
CA THR A 308 7.55 -17.07 -0.04
C THR A 308 6.50 -17.28 1.04
N LYS A 309 5.62 -18.26 0.85
CA LYS A 309 4.57 -18.61 1.81
C LYS A 309 5.19 -19.33 3.01
N VAL A 310 4.77 -18.95 4.21
CA VAL A 310 5.22 -19.58 5.45
C VAL A 310 4.36 -20.81 5.71
N VAL A 311 4.87 -21.98 5.34
CA VAL A 311 4.13 -23.25 5.45
C VAL A 311 3.81 -23.57 6.91
N GLY A 312 2.56 -23.94 7.17
CA GLY A 312 2.09 -24.33 8.50
C GLY A 312 1.87 -23.17 9.46
N LYS A 313 1.87 -21.92 8.97
CA LYS A 313 1.50 -20.74 9.76
C LYS A 313 0.50 -19.88 8.98
N ASP A 314 -0.78 -20.04 9.28
CA ASP A 314 -1.89 -19.40 8.56
C ASP A 314 -2.81 -18.60 9.50
N SER A 315 -2.38 -18.37 10.74
CA SER A 315 -3.20 -17.71 11.76
C SER A 315 -2.58 -16.42 12.30
N ALA A 316 -3.43 -15.50 12.75
CA ALA A 316 -3.01 -14.27 13.39
C ALA A 316 -2.10 -14.50 14.62
N PRO A 317 -2.38 -15.46 15.52
CA PRO A 317 -1.50 -15.76 16.65
C PRO A 317 -0.08 -16.18 16.22
N GLU A 318 0.06 -16.93 15.12
CA GLU A 318 1.36 -17.34 14.62
C GLU A 318 2.15 -16.17 14.02
N LEU A 319 1.47 -15.24 13.33
CA LEU A 319 2.09 -13.98 12.89
C LEU A 319 2.60 -13.20 14.10
N MET A 320 1.78 -13.08 15.15
CA MET A 320 2.17 -12.38 16.38
C MET A 320 3.33 -13.08 17.10
N HIS A 321 3.37 -14.41 17.10
CA HIS A 321 4.51 -15.16 17.62
C HIS A 321 5.80 -14.85 16.84
N ILE A 322 5.74 -14.78 15.51
CA ILE A 322 6.90 -14.39 14.69
C ILE A 322 7.40 -12.99 15.07
N VAL A 323 6.47 -12.04 15.25
CA VAL A 323 6.80 -10.66 15.65
C VAL A 323 7.42 -10.63 17.05
N ALA A 324 6.82 -11.32 18.02
CA ALA A 324 7.31 -11.37 19.39
C ALA A 324 8.69 -12.02 19.48
N GLU A 325 8.91 -13.13 18.77
CA GLU A 325 10.20 -13.83 18.73
C GLU A 325 11.31 -12.99 18.08
N ALA A 326 10.99 -12.24 17.02
CA ALA A 326 11.95 -11.34 16.40
C ALA A 326 12.30 -10.17 17.33
N ASN A 327 11.29 -9.58 17.97
CA ASN A 327 11.46 -8.42 18.82
C ASN A 327 12.07 -8.76 20.19
N SER A 328 11.94 -10.00 20.69
CA SER A 328 12.57 -10.44 21.96
C SER A 328 14.10 -10.54 21.89
N ARG A 329 14.66 -10.59 20.67
CA ARG A 329 16.13 -10.55 20.45
C ARG A 329 16.70 -9.16 20.72
N ARG A 330 15.85 -8.14 20.87
CA ARG A 330 16.26 -6.77 21.17
C ARG A 330 16.63 -6.66 22.64
N LYS A 331 17.66 -5.86 22.93
CA LYS A 331 17.95 -5.46 24.29
C LYS A 331 16.88 -4.47 24.75
N ASP A 332 16.49 -4.58 26.01
CA ASP A 332 15.63 -3.58 26.63
C ASP A 332 16.26 -2.19 26.47
N PRO A 333 15.44 -1.15 26.23
CA PRO A 333 15.96 0.20 26.19
C PRO A 333 16.68 0.47 27.52
N PRO A 334 17.85 1.13 27.49
CA PRO A 334 18.51 1.51 28.73
C PRO A 334 17.51 2.32 29.57
N PRO A 335 17.51 2.13 30.91
CA PRO A 335 16.65 2.93 31.76
C PRO A 335 16.91 4.41 31.45
N PRO A 336 15.86 5.24 31.43
CA PRO A 336 16.05 6.66 31.15
C PRO A 336 17.05 7.23 32.16
N LEU A 337 17.98 8.05 31.67
CA LEU A 337 19.04 8.64 32.50
C LEU A 337 18.49 9.38 33.73
N PHE A 338 17.25 9.85 33.59
CA PHE A 338 16.47 10.44 34.66
C PHE A 338 15.17 9.63 34.79
N PRO A 339 14.75 9.30 36.02
CA PRO A 339 13.41 8.75 36.20
C PRO A 339 12.40 9.73 35.60
N PRO A 340 11.26 9.26 35.06
CA PRO A 340 10.18 10.14 34.65
C PRO A 340 9.77 10.98 35.86
N SER A 341 10.26 12.23 35.90
CA SER A 341 9.82 13.20 36.87
C SER A 341 8.51 13.74 36.35
N ASP A 342 7.45 13.70 37.16
CA ASP A 342 6.34 14.61 36.93
C ASP A 342 6.95 16.00 36.79
N LEU A 343 6.73 16.64 35.63
CA LEU A 343 7.17 18.00 35.41
C LEU A 343 6.39 18.86 36.41
N ASN A 344 6.91 19.02 37.61
CA ASN A 344 6.35 19.93 38.56
C ASN A 344 6.90 21.29 38.16
N TRP A 345 6.17 22.03 37.32
CA TRP A 345 6.49 23.42 36.97
C TRP A 345 6.53 24.36 38.19
N HIS A 346 6.46 23.81 39.41
CA HIS A 346 6.35 24.52 40.66
C HIS A 346 5.27 25.60 40.54
N TRP A 347 4.08 25.19 40.11
CA TRP A 347 2.94 26.10 39.93
C TRP A 347 2.66 26.91 41.18
N ASP A 348 2.92 26.34 42.36
CA ASP A 348 2.83 27.05 43.63
C ASP A 348 3.82 28.22 43.70
N LEU A 349 5.08 28.04 43.26
CA LEU A 349 6.08 29.11 43.19
C LEU A 349 5.77 30.13 42.11
N ILE A 350 5.29 29.70 40.94
CA ILE A 350 4.82 30.60 39.89
C ILE A 350 3.66 31.44 40.43
N THR A 351 2.68 30.82 41.08
CA THR A 351 1.53 31.50 41.68
C THR A 351 1.97 32.47 42.77
N LEU A 352 2.98 32.11 43.57
CA LEU A 352 3.51 32.96 44.64
C LEU A 352 4.30 34.16 44.07
N LEU A 353 5.05 33.98 42.99
CA LEU A 353 5.72 35.05 42.25
C LEU A 353 4.74 35.93 41.48
N GLU A 354 3.59 35.39 41.05
CA GLU A 354 2.52 36.12 40.36
C GLU A 354 1.59 36.89 41.31
N LYS A 355 1.43 36.43 42.56
CA LYS A 355 0.45 36.93 43.53
C LYS A 355 0.56 38.45 43.79
N ASP A 356 1.78 38.98 43.78
CA ASP A 356 2.05 40.38 44.10
C ASP A 356 2.81 41.13 42.99
N ASN A 357 2.89 40.55 41.78
CA ASN A 357 3.61 41.15 40.66
C ASN A 357 2.63 41.78 39.65
N ALA A 358 2.45 43.10 39.77
CA ALA A 358 1.54 43.88 38.94
C ALA A 358 1.82 43.76 37.43
N LEU A 359 3.10 43.70 37.04
CA LEU A 359 3.49 43.55 35.63
C LEU A 359 3.06 42.21 35.06
N VAL A 360 3.17 41.13 35.84
CA VAL A 360 2.78 39.80 35.39
C VAL A 360 1.26 39.67 35.32
N GLN A 361 0.53 40.24 36.28
CA GLN A 361 -0.94 40.28 36.24
C GLN A 361 -1.46 41.05 35.02
N GLU A 362 -0.80 42.15 34.66
CA GLU A 362 -1.13 42.94 33.47
C GLU A 362 -0.88 42.15 32.17
N VAL A 363 0.23 41.41 32.09
CA VAL A 363 0.53 40.52 30.95
C VAL A 363 -0.50 39.39 30.85
N ARG A 364 -0.93 38.79 31.97
CA ARG A 364 -1.98 37.75 31.98
C ARG A 364 -3.34 38.29 31.55
N LEU A 365 -3.69 39.51 31.96
CA LEU A 365 -4.89 40.20 31.51
C LEU A 365 -4.84 40.47 30.01
N ARG A 366 -3.70 40.93 29.47
CA ARG A 366 -3.49 41.10 28.03
C ARG A 366 -3.62 39.78 27.28
N GLN A 367 -3.05 38.69 27.79
CA GLN A 367 -3.17 37.35 27.20
C GLN A 367 -4.62 36.83 27.21
N ARG A 368 -5.38 37.04 28.30
CA ARG A 368 -6.80 36.68 28.36
C ARG A 368 -7.64 37.52 27.41
N ALA A 369 -7.44 38.83 27.39
CA ALA A 369 -8.14 39.72 26.45
C ALA A 369 -7.84 39.35 24.98
N PHE A 370 -6.59 38.97 24.68
CA PHE A 370 -6.19 38.46 23.37
C PHE A 370 -6.86 37.11 23.03
N ALA A 371 -6.99 36.21 24.01
CA ALA A 371 -7.66 34.92 23.82
C ALA A 371 -9.19 35.06 23.64
N GLU A 372 -9.82 35.98 24.37
CA GLU A 372 -11.27 36.22 24.32
C GLU A 372 -11.72 36.94 23.06
N THR A 373 -10.85 37.76 22.46
CA THR A 373 -11.16 38.54 21.25
C THR A 373 -11.11 37.72 19.95
N LYS A 374 -10.98 36.38 20.02
CA LYS A 374 -10.82 35.47 18.86
C LYS A 374 -9.80 36.02 17.86
N GLY A 375 -8.51 35.80 18.15
CA GLY A 375 -7.37 36.18 17.31
C GLY A 375 -7.67 36.30 15.81
N GLU A 376 -7.96 37.53 15.36
CA GLU A 376 -7.95 37.92 13.95
C GLU A 376 -6.53 38.06 13.39
N GLY A 377 -5.52 37.58 14.12
CA GLY A 377 -4.19 37.30 13.61
C GLY A 377 -3.56 36.13 14.34
N GLY A 378 -3.69 34.91 13.80
CA GLY A 378 -2.84 33.79 14.22
C GLY A 378 -3.51 32.43 14.22
N LYS A 379 -3.61 31.80 13.04
CA LYS A 379 -3.97 30.37 12.88
C LYS A 379 -2.92 29.38 13.43
N ILE A 380 -1.98 29.81 14.28
CA ILE A 380 -0.87 28.98 14.76
C ILE A 380 -0.98 28.64 16.26
N ASP A 381 -1.69 29.42 17.08
CA ASP A 381 -1.72 29.20 18.54
C ASP A 381 -2.99 28.51 19.08
N ALA A 382 -3.95 28.14 18.22
CA ALA A 382 -5.14 27.39 18.64
C ALA A 382 -4.80 25.99 19.19
N LEU A 383 -3.63 25.44 18.83
CA LEU A 383 -3.12 24.18 19.40
C LEU A 383 -2.60 24.36 20.84
N ALA A 384 -2.03 25.53 21.16
CA ALA A 384 -1.58 25.84 22.51
C ALA A 384 -2.79 26.11 23.44
N ALA A 385 -3.85 26.73 22.94
CA ALA A 385 -5.07 27.02 23.72
C ALA A 385 -5.91 25.75 24.02
N SER A 386 -5.94 24.75 23.13
CA SER A 386 -6.69 23.50 23.39
C SER A 386 -6.04 22.62 24.46
N MET A 387 -4.73 22.75 24.67
CA MET A 387 -4.01 22.13 25.78
C MET A 387 -4.40 22.72 27.15
N TYR A 388 -4.81 24.00 27.22
CA TYR A 388 -5.25 24.62 28.47
C TYR A 388 -6.70 24.24 28.84
N GLY A 389 -7.58 24.07 27.87
CA GLY A 389 -8.98 23.69 28.12
C GLY A 389 -9.18 22.24 28.59
N THR A 390 -8.31 21.33 28.14
CA THR A 390 -8.28 19.94 28.62
C THR A 390 -7.68 19.81 30.02
N HIS A 391 -6.73 20.68 30.37
CA HIS A 391 -6.11 20.73 31.69
C HIS A 391 -7.05 21.21 32.80
N LEU A 392 -7.94 22.17 32.54
CA LEU A 392 -8.89 22.66 33.56
C LEU A 392 -9.87 21.56 34.00
N LYS A 393 -10.33 20.72 33.06
CA LYS A 393 -11.19 19.56 33.35
C LYS A 393 -10.46 18.49 34.17
N LEU A 394 -9.20 18.19 33.84
CA LEU A 394 -8.39 17.25 34.62
C LEU A 394 -8.11 17.77 36.05
N GLN A 395 -7.97 19.08 36.21
CA GLN A 395 -7.75 19.72 37.52
C GLN A 395 -9.02 19.71 38.38
N GLU A 396 -10.20 19.97 37.78
CA GLU A 396 -11.50 19.85 38.46
C GLU A 396 -11.83 18.39 38.85
N ASP A 397 -11.50 17.42 37.99
CA ASP A 397 -11.75 16.00 38.26
C ASP A 397 -10.78 15.45 39.33
N ALA A 398 -9.51 15.88 39.34
CA ALA A 398 -8.55 15.52 40.38
C ALA A 398 -8.92 16.11 41.76
N LEU A 399 -9.45 17.33 41.81
CA LEU A 399 -9.95 17.95 43.04
C LEU A 399 -11.17 17.21 43.60
N LYS A 400 -12.10 16.77 42.74
CA LYS A 400 -13.26 15.94 43.17
C LYS A 400 -12.83 14.60 43.74
N ILE A 401 -11.87 13.91 43.11
CA ILE A 401 -11.34 12.62 43.59
C ILE A 401 -10.65 12.79 44.95
N SER A 402 -9.90 13.87 45.15
CA SER A 402 -9.26 14.22 46.43
C SER A 402 -10.28 14.48 47.56
N ASP A 403 -11.35 15.21 47.27
CA ASP A 403 -12.38 15.53 48.26
C ASP A 403 -13.25 14.31 48.62
N GLU A 404 -13.51 13.42 47.67
CA GLU A 404 -14.17 12.14 47.92
C GLU A 404 -13.30 11.19 48.77
N ALA A 405 -11.99 11.14 48.51
CA ALA A 405 -11.04 10.38 49.31
C ALA A 405 -10.98 10.90 50.76
N ARG A 406 -10.97 12.23 50.96
CA ARG A 406 -11.00 12.85 52.29
C ARG A 406 -12.31 12.61 53.04
N LYS A 407 -13.45 12.59 52.34
CA LYS A 407 -14.75 12.23 52.94
C LYS A 407 -14.81 10.77 53.35
N LYS A 408 -14.26 9.84 52.56
CA LYS A 408 -14.19 8.41 52.92
C LYS A 408 -13.30 8.17 54.14
N ILE A 409 -12.18 8.87 54.27
CA ILE A 409 -11.28 8.74 55.44
C ILE A 409 -11.93 9.29 56.72
N LYS A 410 -12.78 10.32 56.62
CA LYS A 410 -13.52 10.88 57.76
C LYS A 410 -14.73 10.03 58.19
N ALA A 411 -15.22 9.11 57.35
CA ALA A 411 -16.34 8.23 57.67
C ALA A 411 -15.90 6.88 58.29
N VAL A 412 -14.58 6.61 58.32
CA VAL A 412 -13.97 5.38 58.87
C VAL A 412 -13.29 5.63 60.23
N ARG A 413 -13.36 6.87 60.74
CA ARG A 413 -13.08 7.25 62.13
C ARG A 413 -14.39 7.59 62.81
#